data_AF-A0ABD5LWT9-F1
#
_entry.id   AF-A0ABD5LWT9-F1
#
_cell.length_a   1.000
_cell.length_b   1.000
_cell.length_c   1.000
_cell.angle_alpha   90.00
_cell.angle_beta   90.00
_cell.angle_gamma   90.00
#
_symmetry.space_group_name_H-M   'P 1'
#
loop_
_entity.id
_entity.type
_entity.pdbx_description
1 polymer ?
#
loop_
_entity_poly.entity_id
_entity_poly.type
_entity_poly.pdbx_seq_one_letter_code
_entity_poly.pdbx_strand_id
1 'polypeptide(L)'
;MQGTNWVKVSERLPELDTPVFAGWFWNGKFVWHIFMRSDSCFEGWIWSRSYSHFIGDNDEFIEDDDYPITHWMPLPPMPEGE
;
A
#
# COMPACT_ATOMS: atom_id res chain seq x y z
N MET A 1 10.20 7.09 -22.11
CA MET A 1 8.95 6.57 -21.50
C MET A 1 9.30 6.24 -20.07
N GLN A 2 8.89 7.06 -19.10
CA GLN A 2 9.14 6.74 -17.69
C GLN A 2 8.36 5.47 -17.39
N GLY A 3 9.07 4.38 -17.09
CA GLY A 3 8.46 3.14 -16.66
C GLY A 3 7.59 3.41 -15.45
N THR A 4 6.45 2.74 -15.37
CA THR A 4 5.58 2.85 -14.21
C THR A 4 6.33 2.40 -12.95
N ASN A 5 6.27 3.16 -11.86
CA ASN A 5 6.88 2.80 -10.56
C ASN A 5 6.20 1.60 -9.86
N TRP A 6 5.29 0.90 -10.54
CA TRP A 6 4.60 -0.28 -10.02
C TRP A 6 5.53 -1.50 -9.97
N VAL A 7 5.59 -2.12 -8.80
CA VAL A 7 6.31 -3.34 -8.48
C VAL A 7 5.28 -4.44 -8.24
N LYS A 8 5.48 -5.61 -8.83
CA LYS A 8 4.60 -6.76 -8.53
C LYS A 8 4.93 -7.32 -7.16
N VAL A 9 3.89 -7.63 -6.39
CA VAL A 9 4.03 -8.30 -5.08
C VAL A 9 4.82 -9.61 -5.20
N SER A 10 4.63 -10.35 -6.30
CA SER A 10 5.37 -11.59 -6.58
C SER A 10 6.87 -11.40 -6.84
N GLU A 11 7.30 -10.19 -7.21
CA GLU A 11 8.70 -9.84 -7.41
C GLU A 11 9.34 -9.38 -6.10
N ARG A 12 8.64 -8.50 -5.38
CA ARG A 12 9.11 -7.94 -4.11
C ARG A 12 7.93 -7.37 -3.32
N LEU A 13 7.93 -7.61 -2.01
CA LEU A 13 7.03 -6.95 -1.06
C LEU A 13 7.60 -5.59 -0.63
N PRO A 14 6.76 -4.59 -0.29
CA PRO A 14 7.22 -3.36 0.35
C PRO A 14 7.81 -3.66 1.74
N GLU A 15 8.57 -2.73 2.30
CA GLU A 15 9.10 -2.86 3.66
C GLU A 15 7.95 -2.92 4.69
N LEU A 16 8.20 -3.56 5.84
CA LEU A 16 7.25 -3.54 6.96
C LEU A 16 7.04 -2.11 7.42
N ASP A 17 5.83 -1.82 7.89
CA ASP A 17 5.44 -0.53 8.46
C ASP A 17 5.71 0.67 7.53
N THR A 18 5.76 0.41 6.21
CA THR A 18 5.99 1.42 5.18
C THR A 18 4.76 1.59 4.31
N PRO A 19 4.09 2.75 4.36
CA PRO A 19 2.96 3.07 3.50
C PRO A 19 3.33 3.13 2.02
N VAL A 20 2.48 2.54 1.19
CA VAL A 20 2.62 2.48 -0.26
C VAL A 20 1.28 2.67 -0.95
N PHE A 21 1.29 3.17 -2.18
CA PHE A 21 0.15 2.93 -3.07
C PHE A 21 0.13 1.45 -3.40
N ALA A 22 -1.00 0.78 -3.20
CA ALA A 22 -1.14 -0.60 -3.60
C ALA A 22 -2.56 -0.89 -4.09
N GLY A 23 -2.69 -1.96 -4.88
CA GLY A 23 -3.95 -2.26 -5.52
C GLY A 23 -4.01 -3.62 -6.19
N TRP A 24 -5.19 -3.90 -6.72
CA TRP A 24 -5.50 -5.11 -7.47
C TRP A 24 -6.53 -4.83 -8.55
N PHE A 25 -6.69 -5.80 -9.45
CA PHE A 25 -7.73 -5.74 -10.46
C PHE A 25 -9.04 -6.28 -9.90
N TRP A 26 -10.08 -5.45 -9.92
CA TRP A 26 -11.44 -5.81 -9.57
C TRP A 26 -12.36 -5.46 -10.73
N ASN A 27 -13.10 -6.45 -11.25
CA ASN A 27 -13.98 -6.29 -12.42
C ASN A 27 -13.30 -5.62 -13.63
N GLY A 28 -12.05 -6.01 -13.92
CA GLY A 28 -11.27 -5.47 -15.03
C GLY A 28 -10.72 -4.05 -14.82
N LYS A 29 -11.01 -3.41 -13.67
CA LYS A 29 -10.47 -2.11 -13.29
C LYS A 29 -9.40 -2.28 -12.22
N PHE A 30 -8.29 -1.56 -12.36
CA PHE A 30 -7.33 -1.45 -11.28
C PHE A 30 -7.86 -0.50 -10.21
N VAL A 31 -8.14 -1.04 -9.02
CA VAL A 31 -8.52 -0.28 -7.83
C VAL A 31 -7.33 -0.22 -6.89
N TRP A 32 -7.17 0.91 -6.22
CA TRP A 32 -6.01 1.16 -5.37
C TRP A 32 -6.38 2.02 -4.17
N HIS A 33 -5.56 1.90 -3.13
CA HIS A 33 -5.58 2.71 -1.93
C HIS A 33 -4.15 2.84 -1.39
N ILE A 34 -4.00 3.49 -0.25
CA ILE A 34 -2.79 3.38 0.58
C ILE A 34 -2.90 2.16 1.49
N PHE A 35 -1.85 1.34 1.43
CA PHE A 35 -1.70 0.13 2.21
C PHE A 35 -0.33 0.09 2.87
N MET A 36 -0.23 -0.74 3.89
CA MET A 36 1.00 -1.00 4.63
C MET A 36 1.10 -2.49 4.92
N ARG A 37 2.32 -3.02 4.92
CA ARG A 37 2.59 -4.38 5.37
C ARG A 37 2.79 -4.33 6.88
N SER A 38 1.91 -4.95 7.64
CA SER A 38 1.89 -4.91 9.10
C SER A 38 1.98 -6.32 9.67
N ASP A 39 2.66 -6.52 10.79
CA ASP A 39 2.83 -7.82 11.44
C ASP A 39 2.32 -7.85 12.89
N SER A 40 1.47 -6.87 13.26
CA SER A 40 1.00 -6.69 14.64
C SER A 40 0.01 -7.76 15.12
N CYS A 41 -0.53 -8.57 14.19
CA CYS A 41 -1.48 -9.65 14.44
C CYS A 41 -0.88 -10.99 14.93
N PHE A 42 0.44 -11.11 15.14
CA PHE A 42 1.12 -12.33 15.62
C PHE A 42 1.00 -13.60 14.73
N GLU A 43 0.19 -13.59 13.68
CA GLU A 43 -0.01 -14.69 12.72
C GLU A 43 0.73 -14.47 11.38
N GLY A 44 1.85 -13.74 11.43
CA GLY A 44 2.58 -13.29 10.25
C GLY A 44 2.21 -11.88 9.84
N TRP A 45 2.52 -11.51 8.60
CA TRP A 45 2.22 -10.19 8.09
C TRP A 45 0.91 -10.18 7.31
N ILE A 46 0.20 -9.06 7.35
CA ILE A 46 -1.03 -8.80 6.59
C ILE A 46 -0.97 -7.41 5.93
N TRP A 47 -1.92 -7.15 5.02
CA TRP A 47 -2.10 -5.83 4.44
C TRP A 47 -3.06 -5.01 5.30
N SER A 48 -2.59 -3.91 5.85
CA SER A 48 -3.46 -2.91 6.48
C SER A 48 -3.80 -1.83 5.48
N ARG A 49 -5.04 -1.34 5.49
CA ARG A 49 -5.50 -0.23 4.65
C ARG A 49 -5.59 1.04 5.48
N SER A 50 -5.10 2.17 4.94
CA SER A 50 -5.32 3.48 5.57
C SER A 50 -6.83 3.74 5.70
N TYR A 51 -7.26 4.24 6.85
CA TYR A 51 -8.66 4.60 7.14
C TYR A 51 -8.83 6.09 7.48
N SER A 52 -7.74 6.88 7.39
CA SER A 52 -7.76 8.28 7.79
C SER A 52 -8.47 9.22 6.81
N HIS A 53 -8.84 10.40 7.33
CA HIS A 53 -9.17 11.58 6.52
C HIS A 53 -7.99 12.07 5.68
N PHE A 54 -6.76 11.76 6.08
CA PHE A 54 -5.54 12.13 5.37
C PHE A 54 -4.80 10.88 4.88
N ILE A 55 -4.82 10.68 3.56
CA ILE A 55 -4.24 9.50 2.90
C ILE A 55 -2.72 9.38 3.08
N GLY A 56 -2.03 10.47 3.42
CA GLY A 56 -0.58 10.51 3.68
C GLY A 56 -0.18 10.53 5.15
N ASP A 57 -1.15 10.39 6.07
CA ASP A 57 -0.88 10.28 7.49
C ASP A 57 -0.68 8.80 7.86
N ASN A 58 0.42 8.52 8.57
CA ASN A 58 0.84 7.15 8.87
C ASN A 58 0.11 6.56 10.09
N ASP A 59 -0.69 7.37 10.79
CA ASP A 59 -1.17 7.03 12.13
C ASP A 59 -2.46 6.18 12.16
N GLU A 60 -3.16 5.99 11.02
CA GLU A 60 -4.44 5.28 10.99
C GLU A 60 -4.54 4.23 9.86
N PHE A 61 -3.97 3.05 10.13
CA PHE A 61 -4.14 1.84 9.31
C PHE A 61 -4.97 0.79 10.05
N ILE A 62 -5.91 0.16 9.36
CA ILE A 62 -6.72 -0.92 9.91
C ILE A 62 -6.32 -2.23 9.23
N GLU A 63 -6.03 -3.21 10.07
CA GLU A 63 -5.94 -4.64 9.76
C GLU A 63 -7.37 -5.19 9.66
N ASP A 64 -7.95 -5.22 8.45
CA ASP A 64 -9.39 -5.46 8.24
C ASP A 64 -9.67 -6.68 7.37
N ASP A 65 -9.10 -6.72 6.16
CA ASP A 65 -9.39 -7.75 5.15
C ASP A 65 -8.13 -8.40 4.57
N ASP A 66 -8.31 -9.61 4.03
CA ASP A 66 -7.37 -10.24 3.11
C ASP A 66 -7.45 -9.57 1.72
N TYR A 67 -6.79 -8.42 1.57
CA TYR A 67 -6.72 -7.71 0.29
C TYR A 67 -5.87 -8.50 -0.74
N PRO A 68 -6.40 -8.83 -1.94
CA PRO A 68 -5.67 -9.59 -2.96
C PRO A 68 -4.72 -8.68 -3.76
N ILE A 69 -3.88 -7.93 -3.06
CA ILE A 69 -2.97 -6.93 -3.64
C ILE A 69 -1.96 -7.60 -4.55
N THR A 70 -1.82 -7.07 -5.77
CA THR A 70 -0.93 -7.63 -6.80
C THR A 70 0.21 -6.68 -7.16
N HIS A 71 0.02 -5.37 -6.96
CA HIS A 71 0.97 -4.34 -7.34
C HIS A 71 1.04 -3.26 -6.27
N TRP A 72 2.23 -2.69 -6.08
CA TRP A 72 2.47 -1.54 -5.21
C TRP A 72 3.47 -0.56 -5.82
N MET A 73 3.48 0.68 -5.36
CA MET A 73 4.52 1.66 -5.66
C MET A 73 4.79 2.55 -4.43
N PRO A 74 6.02 3.06 -4.25
CA PRO A 74 6.29 3.97 -3.15
C PRO A 74 5.43 5.23 -3.24
N LEU A 75 5.11 5.80 -2.09
CA LEU A 75 4.50 7.13 -2.03
C LEU A 75 5.42 8.17 -2.70
N PRO A 76 4.85 9.23 -3.31
CA PRO A 76 5.64 10.35 -3.78
C PRO A 76 6.43 10.93 -2.60
N PRO A 77 7.66 11.40 -2.85
CA PRO A 77 8.37 12.17 -1.84
C PRO A 77 7.55 13.41 -1.47
N MET A 78 7.73 13.88 -0.24
CA MET A 78 7.21 15.17 0.17
C MET A 78 7.62 16.25 -0.84
N PRO A 79 6.71 17.15 -1.25
CA PRO A 79 7.09 18.30 -2.07
C PRO A 79 8.20 19.10 -1.39
N GLU A 80 9.15 19.60 -2.17
CA GLU A 80 10.15 20.54 -1.66
C GLU A 80 9.56 21.96 -1.62
N GLY A 81 9.56 22.60 -0.45
CA GLY A 81 9.08 23.98 -0.25
C GLY A 81 7.67 24.09 0.38
N GLU A 82 7.47 25.14 1.17
CA GLU A 82 6.15 25.59 1.67
C GLU A 82 5.46 26.54 0.69
#